data_AF-A0A7D5E704-F1
#
_entry.id   AF-A0A7D5E704-F1
#
_cell.length_a   1.000
_cell.length_b   1.000
_cell.length_c   1.000
_cell.angle_alpha   90.00
_cell.angle_beta   90.00
_cell.angle_gamma   90.00
#
_symmetry.space_group_name_H-M   'P 1'
#
loop_
_entity.id
_entity.type
_entity.pdbx_description
1 polymer ?
#
loop_
_entity_poly.entity_id
_entity_poly.type
_entity_poly.pdbx_seq_one_letter_code
_entity_poly.pdbx_strand_id
1 'polypeptide(L)'
;MKKPEDTGEGQEGGDEEICDDTSFEESLDQLESLVDRLERGQLLLDESLELFEKGMKLARICNSKLARAERKIEVLIEENGKLKTEDFTEKDQGGR
;
A
#
# COMPACT_ATOMS: atom_id res chain seq x y z
N MET A 1 -14.38 -21.65 -36.13
CA MET A 1 -14.62 -20.42 -35.34
C MET A 1 -15.32 -20.84 -34.06
N LYS A 2 -14.91 -20.57 -32.81
CA LYS A 2 -14.08 -19.53 -32.19
C LYS A 2 -13.18 -20.16 -31.09
N LYS A 3 -11.93 -19.72 -31.01
CA LYS A 3 -11.24 -19.42 -29.72
C LYS A 3 -11.18 -17.88 -29.61
N PRO A 4 -10.85 -17.22 -28.48
CA PRO A 4 -10.24 -17.68 -27.22
C PRO A 4 -10.94 -17.07 -25.97
N GLU A 5 -10.18 -16.73 -24.91
CA GLU A 5 -10.52 -16.32 -23.51
C GLU A 5 -10.45 -17.54 -22.59
N ASP A 6 -9.30 -17.97 -22.04
CA ASP A 6 -8.19 -17.24 -21.41
C ASP A 6 -8.68 -16.14 -20.46
N THR A 7 -9.33 -16.56 -19.38
CA THR A 7 -9.33 -15.79 -18.15
C THR A 7 -8.36 -16.49 -17.23
N GLY A 8 -7.13 -15.99 -17.23
CA GLY A 8 -6.17 -16.34 -16.20
C GLY A 8 -6.76 -15.98 -14.85
N GLU A 9 -7.07 -16.99 -14.05
CA GLU A 9 -7.20 -16.86 -12.62
C GLU A 9 -5.79 -16.56 -12.09
N GLY A 10 -5.42 -15.28 -12.20
CA GLY A 10 -4.22 -14.72 -11.60
C GLY A 10 -4.39 -14.72 -10.10
N GLN A 11 -4.11 -15.87 -9.51
CA GLN A 11 -3.55 -16.09 -8.19
C GLN A 11 -3.57 -14.84 -7.29
N GLU A 12 -4.60 -14.78 -6.44
CA GLU A 12 -4.67 -13.93 -5.26
C GLU A 12 -3.42 -14.20 -4.42
N GLY A 13 -2.40 -13.37 -4.61
CA GLY A 13 -1.16 -13.37 -3.86
C GLY A 13 -1.48 -12.91 -2.45
N GLY A 14 -1.38 -13.85 -1.52
CA GLY A 14 -1.89 -13.73 -0.17
C GLY A 14 -1.51 -12.45 0.55
N ASP A 15 -2.51 -11.86 1.17
CA ASP A 15 -2.36 -11.09 2.39
C ASP A 15 -1.85 -12.04 3.48
N GLU A 16 -0.58 -12.42 3.40
CA GLU A 16 0.13 -12.90 4.58
C GLU A 16 0.00 -11.80 5.61
N GLU A 17 -0.63 -12.11 6.75
CA GLU A 17 -0.72 -11.19 7.87
C GLU A 17 0.69 -10.78 8.30
N ILE A 18 1.16 -9.64 7.79
CA ILE A 18 2.34 -8.98 8.32
C ILE A 18 1.91 -8.33 9.63
N CYS A 19 1.85 -9.14 10.69
CA CYS A 19 1.73 -8.68 12.06
C CYS A 19 3.11 -8.21 12.53
N ASP A 20 3.52 -7.05 12.02
CA ASP A 20 4.68 -6.32 12.54
C ASP A 20 4.20 -5.48 13.74
N ASP A 21 4.75 -5.78 14.92
CA ASP A 21 4.47 -5.12 16.21
C ASP A 21 4.94 -3.64 16.24
N THR A 22 5.67 -3.19 15.22
CA THR A 22 6.07 -1.79 15.07
C THR A 22 4.86 -0.88 14.77
N SER A 23 4.91 0.36 15.23
CA SER A 23 3.89 1.37 14.89
C SER A 23 3.94 1.79 13.41
N PHE A 24 2.91 2.52 12.95
CA PHE A 24 2.92 3.08 11.58
C PHE A 24 4.07 4.08 11.44
N GLU A 25 4.24 4.94 12.43
CA GLU A 25 5.26 5.98 12.51
C GLU A 25 6.66 5.37 12.46
N GLU A 26 6.93 4.31 13.24
CA GLU A 26 8.21 3.61 13.20
C GLU A 26 8.48 2.94 11.85
N SER A 27 7.46 2.35 11.23
CA SER A 27 7.59 1.73 9.90
C SER A 27 7.90 2.77 8.82
N LEU A 28 7.28 3.95 8.92
CA LEU A 28 7.50 5.07 8.02
C LEU A 28 8.89 5.66 8.19
N ASP A 29 9.33 5.92 9.42
CA ASP A 29 10.67 6.44 9.72
C ASP A 29 11.77 5.51 9.18
N GLN A 30 11.58 4.19 9.32
CA GLN A 30 12.52 3.20 8.76
C GLN A 30 12.54 3.23 7.23
N LEU A 31 11.37 3.39 6.60
CA LEU A 31 11.26 3.48 5.14
C LEU A 31 11.96 4.73 4.61
N GLU A 32 11.72 5.88 5.24
CA GLU A 32 12.36 7.16 4.89
C GLU A 32 13.89 7.05 5.03
N SER A 33 14.37 6.52 6.15
CA SER A 33 15.80 6.28 6.38
C SER A 33 16.43 5.38 5.30
N LEU A 34 15.68 4.39 4.82
CA LEU A 34 16.12 3.49 3.77
C LEU A 34 16.19 4.19 2.41
N VAL A 35 15.17 4.97 2.06
CA VAL A 35 15.13 5.77 0.83
C VAL A 35 16.29 6.76 0.81
N ASP A 36 16.51 7.47 1.91
CA ASP A 36 17.65 8.37 2.10
C ASP A 36 19.00 7.70 1.81
N ARG A 37 19.14 6.42 2.18
CA ARG A 37 20.36 5.65 1.92
C ARG A 37 20.48 5.25 0.46
N LEU A 38 19.38 4.85 -0.18
CA LEU A 38 19.35 4.52 -1.60
C LEU A 38 19.71 5.76 -2.45
N GLU A 39 19.18 6.92 -2.12
CA GLU A 39 19.39 8.16 -2.87
C GLU A 39 20.82 8.71 -2.77
N ARG A 40 21.54 8.40 -1.69
CA ARG A 40 22.95 8.80 -1.53
C ARG A 40 23.89 8.12 -2.54
N GLY A 41 23.47 7.01 -3.16
CA GLY A 41 24.17 6.39 -4.29
C GLY A 41 25.55 5.82 -3.97
N GLN A 42 25.85 5.51 -2.70
CA GLN A 42 27.16 5.01 -2.24
C GLN A 42 27.15 3.50 -1.92
N LEU A 43 26.13 2.79 -2.40
CA LEU A 43 25.87 1.40 -2.09
C LEU A 43 26.36 0.50 -3.22
N LEU A 44 26.80 -0.71 -2.86
CA LEU A 44 27.01 -1.77 -3.84
C LEU A 44 25.65 -2.24 -4.39
N LEU A 45 25.68 -2.91 -5.54
CA LEU A 45 24.47 -3.45 -6.18
C LEU A 45 23.69 -4.36 -5.24
N ASP A 46 24.37 -5.32 -4.61
CA ASP A 46 23.75 -6.28 -3.70
C ASP A 46 23.11 -5.58 -2.48
N GLU A 47 23.81 -4.59 -1.91
CA GLU A 47 23.27 -3.77 -0.80
C GLU A 47 22.04 -2.97 -1.24
N SER A 48 22.04 -2.45 -2.46
CA SER A 48 20.93 -1.70 -3.03
C SER A 48 19.69 -2.59 -3.21
N LEU A 49 19.89 -3.84 -3.64
CA LEU A 49 18.82 -4.83 -3.76
C LEU A 49 18.25 -5.22 -2.40
N GLU A 50 19.10 -5.48 -1.40
CA GLU A 50 18.64 -5.77 -0.04
C GLU A 50 17.82 -4.63 0.58
N LEU A 51 18.26 -3.39 0.39
CA LEU A 51 17.52 -2.23 0.87
C LEU A 51 16.20 -2.10 0.11
N PHE A 52 16.19 -2.28 -1.20
CA PHE A 52 14.95 -2.23 -1.98
C PHE A 52 13.91 -3.25 -1.49
N GLU A 53 14.31 -4.50 -1.25
CA GLU A 53 13.41 -5.54 -0.71
C GLU A 53 12.85 -5.16 0.66
N LYS A 54 13.70 -4.65 1.56
CA LYS A 54 13.30 -4.15 2.88
C LYS A 54 12.33 -2.98 2.76
N GLY A 55 12.59 -2.03 1.87
CA GLY A 55 11.73 -0.89 1.59
C GLY A 55 10.35 -1.32 1.08
N MET A 56 10.30 -2.30 0.17
CA MET A 56 9.04 -2.87 -0.32
C MET A 56 8.23 -3.53 0.81
N LYS A 57 8.89 -4.22 1.74
CA LYS A 57 8.22 -4.80 2.91
C LYS A 57 7.64 -3.71 3.82
N LEU A 58 8.41 -2.68 4.14
CA LEU A 58 7.95 -1.55 4.96
C LEU A 58 6.78 -0.81 4.32
N ALA A 59 6.83 -0.56 3.01
CA ALA A 59 5.73 0.06 2.28
C ALA A 59 4.43 -0.75 2.36
N ARG A 60 4.52 -2.09 2.25
CA ARG A 60 3.36 -2.99 2.44
C ARG A 60 2.81 -2.92 3.86
N ILE A 61 3.68 -2.86 4.87
CA ILE A 61 3.28 -2.71 6.27
C ILE A 61 2.51 -1.40 6.48
N CYS A 62 3.05 -0.29 5.98
CA CYS A 62 2.40 1.02 6.06
C CYS A 62 1.01 1.00 5.42
N ASN A 63 0.90 0.47 4.19
CA ASN A 63 -0.37 0.36 3.49
C ASN A 63 -1.39 -0.51 4.25
N SER A 64 -0.95 -1.64 4.80
CA SER A 64 -1.81 -2.53 5.60
C SER A 64 -2.34 -1.85 6.86
N LYS A 65 -1.48 -1.08 7.56
CA LYS A 65 -1.90 -0.32 8.74
C LYS A 65 -2.90 0.78 8.38
N LEU A 66 -2.69 1.51 7.28
CA LEU A 66 -3.64 2.51 6.78
C LEU A 66 -4.99 1.88 6.41
N ALA A 67 -4.99 0.77 5.65
CA ALA A 67 -6.21 0.06 5.27
C ALA A 67 -6.98 -0.50 6.49
N ARG A 68 -6.28 -0.89 7.56
CA ARG A 68 -6.90 -1.29 8.83
C ARG A 68 -7.54 -0.09 9.53
N ALA A 69 -6.89 1.08 9.53
CA ALA A 69 -7.42 2.30 10.12
C ALA A 69 -8.67 2.80 9.37
N GLU A 70 -8.63 2.80 8.03
CA GLU A 70 -9.75 3.16 7.15
C GLU A 70 -10.98 2.29 7.43
N ARG A 71 -10.82 0.96 7.39
CA ARG A 71 -11.91 0.02 7.72
C ARG A 71 -12.50 0.26 9.11
N LYS A 72 -11.67 0.59 10.09
CA LYS A 72 -12.16 0.90 11.45
C LYS A 72 -13.02 2.17 11.48
N ILE A 73 -12.65 3.18 10.69
CA ILE A 73 -13.44 4.42 10.55
C ILE A 73 -14.77 4.12 9.87
N GLU A 74 -14.77 3.35 8.78
CA GLU A 74 -15.99 2.95 8.06
C GLU A 74 -17.01 2.27 8.99
N VAL A 75 -16.56 1.26 9.75
CA VAL A 75 -17.40 0.54 10.71
C VAL A 75 -17.99 1.49 11.78
N LEU A 76 -17.19 2.42 12.30
CA LEU A 76 -17.66 3.40 13.30
C LEU A 76 -18.70 4.38 12.73
N ILE A 77 -18.59 4.74 11.44
CA ILE A 77 -19.57 5.61 10.77
C ILE A 77 -20.87 4.84 10.49
N GLU A 78 -20.77 3.56 10.11
CA GLU A 78 -21.92 2.66 9.93
C GLU A 78 -22.74 2.53 11.23
N GLU A 79 -22.08 2.34 12.37
CA GLU A 79 -22.74 2.26 13.69
C GLU A 79 -23.50 3.55 14.05
N ASN A 80 -23.05 4.72 13.59
CA ASN A 80 -23.67 6.02 13.84
C ASN A 80 -24.75 6.43 12.80
N GLY A 81 -25.10 5.55 11.86
CA GLY A 81 -26.35 5.62 11.10
C GLY A 81 -26.47 6.72 10.03
N LYS A 82 -25.37 7.33 9.58
CA LYS A 82 -25.38 8.29 8.44
C LYS A 82 -24.12 8.14 7.57
N LEU A 83 -24.17 7.23 6.60
CA LEU A 83 -23.15 7.15 5.55
C LEU A 83 -23.50 8.08 4.37
N LYS A 84 -22.57 8.99 4.06
CA LYS A 84 -22.31 9.45 2.69
C LYS A 84 -20.80 9.42 2.49
N THR A 85 -20.32 8.35 1.88
CA THR A 85 -19.00 8.33 1.25
C THR A 85 -19.26 8.58 -0.23
N GLU A 86 -18.61 9.61 -0.79
CA GLU A 86 -18.49 9.75 -2.24
C GLU A 86 -17.03 9.48 -2.60
N ASP A 87 -16.81 8.68 -3.63
CA ASP A 87 -15.50 8.56 -4.24
C ASP A 87 -15.04 9.97 -4.63
N PHE A 88 -13.83 10.34 -4.20
CA PHE A 88 -13.16 11.55 -4.69
C PHE A 88 -12.75 11.31 -6.15
N THR A 89 -13.73 11.36 -7.05
CA THR A 89 -13.48 11.60 -8.46
C THR A 89 -13.22 13.10 -8.59
N GLU A 90 -11.95 13.47 -8.81
CA GLU A 90 -11.65 14.81 -9.30
C GLU A 90 -12.46 15.01 -10.58
N LYS A 91 -13.55 15.78 -10.50
CA LYS A 91 -14.23 16.29 -11.68
C LYS A 91 -13.20 17.08 -12.46
N ASP A 92 -12.70 16.46 -13.52
CA ASP A 92 -11.98 17.10 -14.61
C ASP A 92 -12.76 18.36 -15.02
N GLN A 93 -12.29 19.52 -14.54
CA GLN A 93 -12.69 20.81 -15.06
C GLN A 93 -11.97 20.99 -16.41
N GLY A 94 -12.47 20.26 -17.41
CA GLY A 94 -11.89 20.17 -18.74
C GLY A 94 -12.89 20.52 -19.84
N GLY A 95 -13.24 21.80 -19.96
CA GLY A 95 -13.52 22.48 -21.24
C GLY A 95 -14.83 22.17 -22.00
N ARG A 96 -15.72 23.18 -22.07
CA ARG A 96 -15.90 24.01 -23.28
C ARG A 96 -16.65 25.30 -22.97
#